data_AF-A0A436BLM8-F1
#
_entry.id   AF-A0A436BLM8-F1
#
_cell.length_a   1.000
_cell.length_b   1.000
_cell.length_c   1.000
_cell.angle_alpha   90.00
_cell.angle_beta   90.00
_cell.angle_gamma   90.00
#
_symmetry.space_group_name_H-M   'P 1'
#
loop_
_entity.id
_entity.type
_entity.pdbx_description
1 polymer ?
#
loop_
_entity_poly.entity_id
_entity_poly.type
_entity_poly.pdbx_seq_one_letter_code
_entity_poly.pdbx_strand_id
1 'polypeptide(L)'
;MIRLVLVAVAMLVMACDATAAAKLDAAAVNNAQFDGSEAKGVSATVLKAQILLDRARFSPGLIDGRQAENFTRAVSAFQAANGLPADGKLTRETWDKLVATSSRPAIETYDLTRKDVHGPFTRRIPARMERMARLPRLAYHNALEKMAERFHISEQLLERLNPG
;
A
#
# COMPACT_ATOMS: atom_id res chain seq x y z
N MET A 1 -68.25 -2.05 14.11
CA MET A 1 -67.16 -2.90 13.57
C MET A 1 -66.43 -2.10 12.50
N ILE A 2 -65.35 -1.39 12.85
CA ILE A 2 -64.57 -0.56 11.93
C ILE A 2 -63.18 -1.18 11.86
N ARG A 3 -62.80 -1.73 10.70
CA ARG A 3 -61.48 -2.32 10.44
C ARG A 3 -60.54 -1.20 9.98
N LEU A 4 -59.55 -0.86 10.82
CA LEU A 4 -58.41 -0.02 10.42
C LEU A 4 -57.50 -0.83 9.50
N VAL A 5 -57.25 -0.33 8.28
CA VAL A 5 -56.24 -0.84 7.36
C VAL A 5 -54.99 0.03 7.53
N LEU A 6 -53.91 -0.56 8.04
CA LEU A 6 -52.57 0.04 8.08
C LEU A 6 -51.88 -0.24 6.74
N VAL A 7 -51.63 0.80 5.96
CA VAL A 7 -50.80 0.74 4.76
C VAL A 7 -49.36 1.07 5.15
N ALA A 8 -48.47 0.08 5.08
CA ALA A 8 -47.03 0.27 5.22
C ALA A 8 -46.45 0.66 3.86
N VAL A 9 -45.99 1.90 3.72
CA VAL A 9 -45.23 2.36 2.55
C VAL A 9 -43.75 2.12 2.83
N ALA A 10 -43.14 1.18 2.11
CA ALA A 10 -41.70 0.95 2.13
C ALA A 10 -40.99 2.08 1.37
N MET A 11 -40.16 2.86 2.06
CA MET A 11 -39.24 3.79 1.41
C MET A 11 -38.05 3.02 0.84
N LEU A 12 -37.95 2.97 -0.48
CA LEU A 12 -36.76 2.53 -1.20
C LEU A 12 -35.78 3.72 -1.27
N VAL A 13 -34.78 3.73 -0.40
CA VAL A 13 -33.67 4.70 -0.48
C VAL A 13 -32.72 4.22 -1.57
N MET A 14 -32.79 4.87 -2.73
CA MET A 14 -31.83 4.69 -3.81
C MET A 14 -30.61 5.57 -3.51
N ALA A 15 -29.58 4.99 -2.89
CA ALA A 15 -28.31 5.67 -2.69
C ALA A 15 -27.59 5.80 -4.04
N CYS A 16 -27.46 7.03 -4.51
CA CYS A 16 -26.63 7.38 -5.66
C CYS A 16 -25.21 7.59 -5.13
N ASP A 17 -24.36 6.56 -5.19
CA ASP A 17 -22.94 6.71 -4.91
C ASP A 17 -22.26 7.43 -6.08
N ALA A 18 -22.20 8.76 -5.97
CA ALA A 18 -21.32 9.57 -6.79
C ALA A 18 -19.87 9.15 -6.50
N THR A 19 -19.28 8.36 -7.40
CA THR A 19 -17.89 7.92 -7.35
C THR A 19 -16.98 9.13 -7.61
N ALA A 20 -16.76 9.94 -6.58
CA ALA A 20 -15.57 10.79 -6.52
C ALA A 20 -14.35 9.87 -6.65
N ALA A 21 -13.40 10.23 -7.52
CA ALA A 21 -12.12 9.52 -7.61
C ALA A 21 -11.51 9.46 -6.19
N ALA A 22 -11.60 8.30 -5.55
CA ALA A 22 -11.29 8.17 -4.14
C ALA A 22 -9.84 8.60 -3.91
N LYS A 23 -9.64 9.57 -3.02
CA LYS A 23 -8.32 9.97 -2.57
C LYS A 23 -7.63 8.74 -1.99
N LEU A 24 -6.37 8.51 -2.34
CA LEU A 24 -5.60 7.42 -1.74
C LEU A 24 -5.33 7.78 -0.27
N ASP A 25 -5.96 7.06 0.64
CA ASP A 25 -5.76 7.20 2.09
C ASP A 25 -5.68 5.82 2.77
N ALA A 26 -5.42 5.82 4.08
CA ALA A 26 -5.27 4.60 4.86
C ALA A 26 -6.52 3.71 4.83
N ALA A 27 -7.72 4.31 4.85
CA ALA A 27 -8.98 3.57 4.85
C ALA A 27 -9.22 2.91 3.49
N ALA A 28 -9.00 3.63 2.39
CA ALA A 28 -9.09 3.10 1.03
C ALA A 28 -8.15 1.90 0.84
N VAL A 29 -6.92 1.98 1.35
CA VAL A 29 -5.95 0.86 1.26
C VAL A 29 -6.36 -0.30 2.15
N ASN A 30 -6.72 -0.05 3.41
CA ASN A 30 -7.08 -1.11 4.36
C ASN A 30 -8.34 -1.87 3.91
N ASN A 31 -9.31 -1.18 3.33
CA ASN A 31 -10.56 -1.76 2.84
C ASN A 31 -10.48 -2.25 1.38
N ALA A 32 -9.37 -2.01 0.68
CA ALA A 32 -9.22 -2.44 -0.70
C ALA A 32 -9.46 -3.94 -0.85
N GLN A 33 -10.14 -4.30 -1.94
CA GLN A 33 -10.41 -5.65 -2.40
C GLN A 33 -9.94 -5.81 -3.84
N PHE A 34 -9.66 -7.05 -4.22
CA PHE A 34 -9.39 -7.37 -5.62
C PHE A 34 -10.69 -7.49 -6.40
N ASP A 35 -10.82 -6.70 -7.47
CA ASP A 35 -12.01 -6.63 -8.33
C ASP A 35 -11.74 -7.13 -9.77
N GLY A 36 -10.53 -7.65 -10.04
CA GLY A 36 -10.14 -8.11 -11.38
C GLY A 36 -9.68 -7.00 -12.33
N SER A 37 -9.74 -5.73 -11.92
CA SER A 37 -9.32 -4.61 -12.77
C SER A 37 -7.81 -4.48 -12.85
N GLU A 38 -7.31 -4.09 -14.03
CA GLU A 38 -5.90 -3.74 -14.20
C GLU A 38 -5.65 -2.35 -13.63
N ALA A 39 -4.67 -2.24 -12.72
CA ALA A 39 -4.35 -0.99 -12.07
C ALA A 39 -3.59 -0.05 -13.01
N LYS A 40 -4.20 1.09 -13.37
CA LYS A 40 -3.52 2.18 -14.08
C LYS A 40 -2.92 3.16 -13.08
N GLY A 41 -1.61 3.07 -12.87
CA GLY A 41 -0.88 3.95 -11.95
C GLY A 41 -0.92 3.47 -10.50
N VAL A 42 -1.16 4.38 -9.56
CA VAL A 42 -1.18 4.05 -8.12
C VAL A 42 -2.57 3.53 -7.72
N SER A 43 -2.61 2.32 -7.16
CA SER A 43 -3.84 1.62 -6.75
C SER A 43 -3.79 1.20 -5.29
N ALA A 44 -4.91 1.39 -4.58
CA ALA A 44 -5.07 0.94 -3.20
C ALA A 44 -4.96 -0.60 -3.07
N THR A 45 -5.51 -1.34 -4.03
CA THR A 45 -5.43 -2.81 -4.08
C THR A 45 -4.00 -3.27 -4.28
N VAL A 46 -3.27 -2.66 -5.22
CA VAL A 46 -1.85 -3.00 -5.45
C VAL A 46 -0.99 -2.63 -4.24
N LEU A 47 -1.22 -1.46 -3.63
CA LEU A 47 -0.51 -1.05 -2.44
C LEU A 47 -0.71 -2.02 -1.27
N LYS A 48 -1.96 -2.44 -1.02
CA LYS A 48 -2.25 -3.47 -0.01
C LYS A 48 -1.56 -4.80 -0.33
N ALA A 49 -1.56 -5.22 -1.60
CA ALA A 49 -0.86 -6.44 -2.01
C ALA A 49 0.66 -6.35 -1.79
N GLN A 50 1.30 -5.22 -2.15
CA GLN A 50 2.73 -4.97 -1.89
C GLN A 50 3.06 -5.09 -0.39
N ILE A 51 2.24 -4.48 0.48
CA ILE A 51 2.44 -4.54 1.94
C ILE A 51 2.31 -5.98 2.46
N LEU A 52 1.31 -6.73 1.99
CA LEU A 52 1.11 -8.12 2.41
C LEU A 52 2.24 -9.03 1.92
N LEU A 53 2.73 -8.81 0.69
CA LEU A 53 3.89 -9.50 0.14
C LEU A 53 5.15 -9.24 0.98
N ASP A 54 5.44 -7.98 1.31
CA ASP A 54 6.60 -7.62 2.15
C ASP A 54 6.54 -8.30 3.54
N ARG A 55 5.36 -8.27 4.18
CA ARG A 55 5.10 -8.98 5.45
C ARG A 55 5.27 -10.49 5.33
N ALA A 56 4.84 -11.07 4.20
CA ALA A 56 5.00 -12.48 3.89
C ALA A 56 6.43 -12.85 3.44
N ARG A 57 7.39 -11.91 3.48
CA ARG A 57 8.80 -12.08 3.08
C ARG A 57 9.02 -12.26 1.57
N PHE A 58 8.08 -11.80 0.75
CA PHE A 58 8.21 -11.71 -0.70
C PHE A 58 8.39 -10.23 -1.07
N SER A 59 9.63 -9.75 -1.12
CA SER A 59 9.86 -8.31 -1.34
C SER A 59 9.31 -7.86 -2.70
N PRO A 60 8.35 -6.92 -2.74
CA PRO A 60 7.83 -6.36 -4.00
C PRO A 60 8.76 -5.29 -4.58
N GLY A 61 9.93 -5.06 -3.98
CA GLY A 61 10.73 -3.87 -4.18
C GLY A 61 10.16 -2.68 -3.41
N LEU A 62 10.17 -1.50 -4.04
CA LEU A 62 9.65 -0.26 -3.45
C LEU A 62 8.13 -0.32 -3.34
N ILE A 63 7.60 -0.02 -2.15
CA ILE A 63 6.15 0.06 -1.93
C ILE A 63 5.66 1.47 -2.33
N ASP A 64 4.91 1.53 -3.42
CA ASP A 64 4.43 2.78 -4.05
C ASP A 64 3.01 2.68 -4.63
N GLY A 65 2.38 1.50 -4.51
CA GLY A 65 1.06 1.19 -5.04
C GLY A 65 1.00 0.96 -6.55
N ARG A 66 2.14 0.78 -7.23
CA ARG A 66 2.21 0.55 -8.68
C ARG A 66 2.58 -0.89 -9.01
N GLN A 67 2.08 -1.38 -10.14
CA GLN A 67 2.47 -2.69 -10.66
C GLN A 67 3.80 -2.58 -11.42
N ALA A 68 4.91 -2.60 -10.67
CA ALA A 68 6.26 -2.65 -11.23
C ALA A 68 6.74 -4.09 -11.43
N GLU A 69 7.85 -4.27 -12.16
CA GLU A 69 8.41 -5.60 -12.45
C GLU A 69 8.72 -6.42 -11.19
N ASN A 70 9.26 -5.77 -10.14
CA ASN A 70 9.54 -6.43 -8.87
C ASN A 70 8.27 -6.91 -8.16
N PHE A 71 7.15 -6.19 -8.30
CA PHE A 71 5.85 -6.64 -7.79
C PHE A 71 5.40 -7.91 -8.52
N THR A 72 5.47 -7.95 -9.85
CA THR A 72 5.14 -9.15 -10.65
C THR A 72 6.00 -10.35 -10.24
N ARG A 73 7.31 -10.14 -10.04
CA ARG A 73 8.23 -11.19 -9.56
C ARG A 73 7.87 -11.69 -8.16
N ALA A 74 7.53 -10.78 -7.24
CA ALA A 74 7.12 -11.13 -5.88
C ALA A 74 5.81 -11.91 -5.85
N VAL A 75 4.83 -11.52 -6.68
CA VAL A 75 3.58 -12.26 -6.86
C VAL A 75 3.84 -13.67 -7.38
N SER A 76 4.67 -13.81 -8.42
CA SER A 76 5.03 -15.12 -9.00
C SER A 76 5.70 -16.03 -7.96
N ALA A 77 6.63 -15.49 -7.17
CA ALA A 77 7.29 -16.23 -6.10
C ALA A 77 6.30 -16.63 -4.99
N PHE A 78 5.40 -15.73 -4.58
CA PHE A 78 4.36 -16.03 -3.61
C PHE A 78 3.41 -17.12 -4.11
N GLN A 79 2.98 -17.03 -5.37
CA GLN A 79 2.14 -18.04 -6.01
C GLN A 79 2.81 -19.42 -6.00
N ALA A 80 4.07 -19.50 -6.43
CA ALA A 80 4.84 -20.74 -6.44
C ALA A 80 4.94 -21.36 -5.04
N ALA A 81 5.24 -20.56 -4.02
CA ALA A 81 5.31 -20.99 -2.63
C ALA A 81 3.97 -21.48 -2.05
N ASN A 82 2.86 -21.12 -2.69
CA ASN A 82 1.50 -21.42 -2.24
C ASN A 82 0.75 -22.41 -3.15
N GLY A 83 1.47 -23.07 -4.08
CA GLY A 83 0.89 -24.06 -5.00
C GLY A 83 -0.08 -23.47 -6.02
N LEU A 84 0.07 -22.19 -6.37
CA LEU A 84 -0.69 -21.51 -7.41
C LEU A 84 0.12 -21.44 -8.72
N PRO A 85 -0.54 -21.24 -9.89
CA PRO A 85 0.15 -20.89 -11.12
C PRO A 85 1.01 -19.64 -10.94
N ALA A 86 2.32 -19.75 -11.14
CA ALA A 86 3.30 -18.69 -10.85
C ALA A 86 3.48 -17.69 -12.00
N ASP A 87 2.38 -17.12 -12.50
CA ASP A 87 2.38 -16.21 -13.65
C ASP A 87 2.64 -14.73 -13.30
N GLY A 88 2.75 -14.41 -12.00
CA GLY A 88 3.01 -13.06 -11.51
C GLY A 88 1.81 -12.12 -11.59
N LYS A 89 0.64 -12.61 -12.00
CA LYS A 89 -0.58 -11.82 -12.08
C LYS A 89 -1.33 -11.90 -10.76
N LEU A 90 -1.75 -10.76 -10.23
CA LEU A 90 -2.62 -10.75 -9.08
C LEU A 90 -4.00 -11.29 -9.50
N THR A 91 -4.34 -12.49 -9.05
CA THR A 91 -5.66 -13.12 -9.26
C THR A 91 -6.48 -13.09 -7.97
N ARG A 92 -7.75 -13.51 -8.06
CA ARG A 92 -8.62 -13.66 -6.88
C ARG A 92 -8.02 -14.65 -5.87
N GLU A 93 -7.57 -15.81 -6.35
CA GLU A 93 -6.98 -16.86 -5.52
C GLU A 93 -5.67 -16.41 -4.87
N THR A 94 -4.85 -15.68 -5.63
CA THR A 94 -3.62 -15.07 -5.12
C THR A 94 -3.92 -14.05 -4.02
N TRP A 95 -4.90 -13.19 -4.26
CA TRP A 95 -5.35 -12.20 -3.28
C TRP A 95 -5.86 -12.84 -2.00
N ASP A 96 -6.74 -13.85 -2.11
CA ASP A 96 -7.35 -14.49 -0.95
C ASP A 96 -6.29 -15.14 -0.06
N LYS A 97 -5.27 -15.75 -0.66
CA LYS A 97 -4.09 -16.23 0.08
C LYS A 97 -3.28 -15.10 0.70
N LEU A 98 -3.07 -13.98 -0.02
CA LEU A 98 -2.32 -12.83 0.50
C LEU A 98 -3.00 -12.22 1.74
N VAL A 99 -4.31 -11.96 1.68
CA VAL A 99 -5.04 -11.36 2.82
C VAL A 99 -5.11 -12.31 4.01
N ALA A 100 -5.06 -13.63 3.79
CA ALA A 100 -4.98 -14.61 4.85
C ALA A 100 -3.62 -14.62 5.58
N THR A 101 -2.57 -14.01 5.03
CA THR A 101 -1.23 -13.96 5.68
C THR A 101 -1.18 -13.03 6.89
N SER A 102 -2.11 -12.08 7.01
CA SER A 102 -2.11 -11.08 8.07
C SER A 102 -3.52 -10.55 8.34
N SER A 103 -3.97 -10.65 9.58
CA SER A 103 -5.20 -9.98 10.06
C SER A 103 -5.00 -8.52 10.44
N ARG A 104 -3.75 -8.04 10.49
CA ARG A 104 -3.43 -6.64 10.80
C ARG A 104 -3.77 -5.71 9.63
N PRO A 105 -4.23 -4.46 9.90
CA PRO A 105 -4.36 -3.43 8.88
C PRO A 105 -3.07 -3.29 8.04
N ALA A 106 -3.20 -2.96 6.76
CA ALA A 106 -2.07 -2.72 5.88
C ALA A 106 -1.36 -1.41 6.26
N ILE A 107 -2.13 -0.36 6.50
CA ILE A 107 -1.65 0.96 6.93
C ILE A 107 -2.16 1.23 8.35
N GLU A 108 -1.26 1.71 9.20
CA GLU A 108 -1.52 2.08 10.60
C GLU A 108 -0.92 3.47 10.88
N THR A 109 -1.47 4.16 11.88
CA THR A 109 -0.92 5.44 12.35
C THR A 109 0.35 5.19 13.15
N TYR A 110 1.39 6.00 12.89
CA TYR A 110 2.63 6.00 13.65
C TYR A 110 2.95 7.41 14.14
N ASP A 111 3.05 7.57 15.45
CA ASP A 111 3.42 8.85 16.05
C ASP A 111 4.93 9.07 15.96
N LEU A 112 5.33 10.09 15.20
CA LEU A 112 6.73 10.45 15.02
C LEU A 112 7.34 10.93 16.34
N THR A 113 8.48 10.34 16.69
CA THR A 113 9.31 10.80 17.81
C THR A 113 10.46 11.68 17.31
N ARG A 114 11.09 12.43 18.22
CA ARG A 114 12.32 13.17 17.89
C ARG A 114 13.43 12.26 17.34
N LYS A 115 13.49 10.99 17.76
CA LYS A 115 14.50 10.02 17.30
C LYS A 115 14.26 9.62 15.84
N ASP A 116 13.02 9.62 15.40
CA ASP A 116 12.67 9.27 14.02
C ASP A 116 13.19 10.33 13.05
N VAL A 117 13.01 11.62 13.40
CA VAL A 117 13.34 12.74 12.52
C VAL A 117 14.71 13.37 12.76
N HIS A 118 15.42 13.01 13.83
CA HIS A 118 16.79 13.51 14.03
C HIS A 118 17.78 12.84 13.07
N GLY A 119 18.75 13.64 12.64
CA GLY A 119 19.89 13.21 11.84
C GLY A 119 20.95 12.48 12.67
N PRO A 120 22.21 12.44 12.19
CA PRO A 120 22.77 13.28 11.14
C PRO A 120 22.34 12.86 9.73
N PHE A 121 22.15 13.85 8.85
CA PHE A 121 21.79 13.67 7.44
C PHE A 121 22.91 14.16 6.52
N THR A 122 23.05 13.52 5.35
CA THR A 122 23.97 13.91 4.29
C THR A 122 23.19 14.59 3.17
N ARG A 123 23.04 15.92 3.23
CA ARG A 123 22.22 16.70 2.26
C ARG A 123 22.57 16.46 0.78
N ARG A 124 23.80 16.06 0.47
CA ARG A 124 24.27 15.80 -0.89
C ARG A 124 25.03 14.49 -0.92
N ILE A 125 24.40 13.43 -1.44
CA ILE A 125 25.09 12.18 -1.75
C ILE A 125 25.60 12.26 -3.20
N PRO A 126 26.92 12.19 -3.45
CA PRO A 126 27.46 12.26 -4.81
C PRO A 126 27.05 11.03 -5.63
N ALA A 127 26.68 11.19 -6.90
CA ALA A 127 26.30 10.05 -7.75
C ALA A 127 27.43 9.06 -8.08
N ARG A 128 28.70 9.49 -8.00
CA ARG A 128 29.87 8.65 -8.31
C ARG A 128 30.32 7.87 -7.09
N MET A 129 30.47 6.55 -7.24
CA MET A 129 30.83 5.64 -6.14
C MET A 129 32.15 6.01 -5.46
N GLU A 130 33.15 6.47 -6.22
CA GLU A 130 34.46 6.85 -5.66
C GLU A 130 34.34 8.07 -4.73
N ARG A 131 33.37 8.95 -4.99
CA ARG A 131 33.07 10.09 -4.13
C ARG A 131 32.19 9.70 -2.95
N MET A 132 31.27 8.76 -3.12
CA MET A 132 30.48 8.20 -2.01
C MET A 132 31.40 7.54 -0.96
N ALA A 133 32.46 6.84 -1.41
CA ALA A 133 33.43 6.19 -0.52
C ALA A 133 34.19 7.17 0.40
N ARG A 134 34.20 8.47 0.07
CA ARG A 134 34.80 9.54 0.88
C ARG A 134 33.83 10.15 1.89
N LEU A 135 32.56 9.76 1.87
CA LEU A 135 31.59 10.24 2.85
C LEU A 135 31.99 9.75 4.25
N PRO A 136 31.87 10.59 5.29
CA PRO A 136 32.25 10.22 6.65
C PRO A 136 31.32 9.13 7.24
N ARG A 137 30.15 8.92 6.63
CA ARG A 137 29.15 7.92 7.03
C ARG A 137 28.17 7.65 5.88
N LEU A 138 27.56 6.46 5.87
CA LEU A 138 26.36 6.18 5.11
C LEU A 138 25.16 6.74 5.89
N ALA A 139 24.58 7.84 5.41
CA ALA A 139 23.42 8.47 6.04
C ALA A 139 22.42 8.92 4.97
N TYR A 140 21.16 9.04 5.38
CA TYR A 140 20.07 9.57 4.56
C TYR A 140 20.25 11.07 4.29
N HIS A 141 19.67 11.56 3.21
CA HIS A 141 19.58 12.97 2.79
C HIS A 141 18.76 13.83 3.75
N ASN A 142 17.66 13.28 4.25
CA ASN A 142 16.71 14.00 5.10
C ASN A 142 15.87 13.00 5.95
N ALA A 143 14.97 13.54 6.78
CA ALA A 143 14.09 12.73 7.61
C ALA A 143 13.03 11.96 6.80
N LEU A 144 12.56 12.52 5.67
CA LEU A 144 11.56 11.89 4.81
C LEU A 144 12.10 10.59 4.20
N GLU A 145 13.27 10.62 3.56
CA GLU A 145 13.95 9.43 3.02
C GLU A 145 14.22 8.40 4.12
N LYS A 146 14.71 8.83 5.29
CA LYS A 146 14.92 7.92 6.43
C LYS A 146 13.63 7.19 6.84
N MET A 147 12.50 7.89 6.86
CA MET A 147 11.21 7.29 7.22
C MET A 147 10.64 6.42 6.10
N ALA A 148 10.79 6.85 4.85
CA ALA A 148 10.39 6.09 3.68
C ALA A 148 11.14 4.74 3.64
N GLU A 149 12.46 4.75 3.81
CA GLU A 149 13.31 3.57 3.89
C GLU A 149 12.95 2.69 5.09
N ARG A 150 12.70 3.26 6.27
CA ARG A 150 12.29 2.48 7.45
C ARG A 150 11.01 1.67 7.23
N PHE A 151 10.09 2.18 6.41
CA PHE A 151 8.82 1.52 6.11
C PHE A 151 8.79 0.87 4.72
N HIS A 152 9.93 0.81 4.02
CA HIS A 152 10.07 0.27 2.66
C HIS A 152 9.15 0.91 1.61
N ILE A 153 8.71 2.15 1.84
CA ILE A 153 7.81 2.90 0.95
C ILE A 153 8.58 3.98 0.19
N SER A 154 8.00 4.45 -0.92
CA SER A 154 8.50 5.67 -1.58
C SER A 154 8.24 6.94 -0.76
N GLU A 155 9.14 7.93 -0.84
CA GLU A 155 8.92 9.26 -0.25
C GLU A 155 7.60 9.89 -0.76
N GLN A 156 7.32 9.75 -2.06
CA GLN A 156 6.09 10.24 -2.69
C GLN A 156 4.82 9.60 -2.12
N LEU A 157 4.85 8.30 -1.81
CA LEU A 157 3.72 7.62 -1.18
C LEU A 157 3.54 8.11 0.25
N LEU A 158 4.65 8.26 1.00
CA LEU A 158 4.61 8.77 2.36
C LEU A 158 3.98 10.17 2.42
N GLU A 159 4.39 11.07 1.54
CA GLU A 159 3.79 12.41 1.42
C GLU A 159 2.31 12.33 1.00
N ARG A 160 1.98 11.50 0.01
CA ARG A 160 0.60 11.37 -0.49
C ARG A 160 -0.39 10.91 0.58
N LEU A 161 0.05 10.02 1.47
CA LEU A 161 -0.75 9.54 2.60
C LEU A 161 -0.84 10.57 3.75
N ASN A 162 0.01 11.60 3.75
CA ASN A 162 0.10 12.63 4.78
C ASN A 162 0.06 14.05 4.18
N PRO A 163 -1.10 14.49 3.64
CA PRO A 163 -1.24 15.77 2.93
C PRO A 163 -1.26 17.01 3.86
N GLY A 164 -0.89 16.86 5.13
CA GLY A 164 -1.00 17.89 6.18
C GLY A 164 0.34 18.47 6.60
#